data_AF-A0A846PJ80-F1
#
_entry.id   AF-A0A846PJ80-F1
#
_cell.length_a   1.000
_cell.length_b   1.000
_cell.length_c   1.000
_cell.angle_alpha   90.00
_cell.angle_beta   90.00
_cell.angle_gamma   90.00
#
_symmetry.space_group_name_H-M   'P 1'
#
loop_
_entity.id
_entity.type
_entity.pdbx_description
1 polymer ?
#
loop_
_entity_poly.entity_id
_entity_poly.type
_entity_poly.pdbx_seq_one_letter_code
_entity_poly.pdbx_strand_id
1 'polypeptide(L)'
;AMLDRQFVEDAIRNATSSYAKKKRRKAVSTQKSAKHRVAVIGSGPAGLTAAFELSKKGFPVTVFEAMPKLGGMLQKCLPTYRLPKDVL
;
A
#
# COMPACT_ATOMS: atom_id res chain seq x y z
N ALA A 1 -19.64 6.14 -38.28
CA ALA A 1 -19.64 4.98 -37.37
C ALA A 1 -19.92 5.50 -35.97
N MET A 2 -21.19 5.38 -35.57
CA MET A 2 -21.74 5.94 -34.34
C MET A 2 -21.23 5.10 -33.17
N LEU A 3 -20.35 5.66 -32.33
CA LEU A 3 -19.96 4.99 -31.09
C LEU A 3 -21.24 4.75 -30.28
N ASP A 4 -21.50 3.48 -29.98
CA ASP A 4 -22.63 3.05 -29.19
C ASP A 4 -22.57 3.70 -27.80
N ARG A 5 -23.66 4.35 -27.37
CA ARG A 5 -23.75 4.96 -26.03
C ARG A 5 -23.40 3.95 -24.94
N GLN A 6 -23.74 2.68 -25.17
CA GLN A 6 -23.45 1.58 -24.25
C GLN A 6 -21.93 1.39 -24.02
N PHE A 7 -21.13 1.48 -25.08
CA PHE A 7 -19.67 1.30 -25.01
C PHE A 7 -18.98 2.40 -24.20
N VAL A 8 -19.46 3.64 -24.31
CA VAL A 8 -18.95 4.77 -23.55
C VAL A 8 -19.33 4.65 -22.07
N GLU A 9 -20.56 4.24 -21.78
CA GLU A 9 -21.03 4.06 -20.40
C GLU A 9 -20.34 2.89 -19.67
N ASP A 10 -20.04 1.80 -20.37
CA ASP A 10 -19.33 0.65 -19.81
C ASP A 10 -17.83 0.95 -19.60
N ALA A 11 -17.21 1.73 -20.48
CA ALA A 11 -15.84 2.22 -20.29
C ALA A 11 -15.72 3.14 -19.05
N ILE A 12 -16.71 4.02 -18.85
CA ILE A 12 -16.77 4.90 -17.67
C ILE A 12 -17.01 4.10 -16.38
N ARG A 13 -17.85 3.05 -16.40
CA ARG A 13 -18.10 2.16 -15.26
C ARG A 13 -16.87 1.34 -14.85
N ASN A 14 -16.13 0.82 -15.83
CA ASN A 14 -14.92 0.03 -15.57
C ASN A 14 -13.73 0.89 -15.12
N ALA A 15 -13.58 2.10 -15.68
CA ALA A 15 -12.56 3.06 -15.24
C ALA A 15 -12.82 3.58 -13.81
N THR A 16 -14.10 3.85 -13.46
CA THR A 16 -14.47 4.30 -12.12
C THR A 16 -14.33 3.20 -11.06
N SER A 17 -14.47 1.92 -11.43
CA SER A 17 -14.17 0.78 -10.56
C SER A 17 -12.65 0.60 -10.31
N SER A 18 -11.81 0.79 -11.35
CA SER A 18 -10.34 0.76 -11.22
C SER A 18 -9.79 1.92 -10.37
N TYR A 19 -10.45 3.09 -10.41
CA TYR A 19 -10.11 4.27 -9.60
C TYR A 19 -10.89 4.33 -8.27
N ALA A 20 -11.72 3.33 -7.96
CA ALA A 20 -12.53 3.26 -6.75
C ALA A 20 -11.63 3.05 -5.53
N LYS A 21 -11.11 4.17 -5.06
CA LYS A 21 -10.64 4.41 -3.70
C LYS A 21 -9.38 3.60 -3.40
N LYS A 22 -8.25 4.21 -3.76
CA LYS A 22 -7.02 4.26 -2.95
C LYS A 22 -7.41 4.76 -1.56
N LYS A 23 -8.10 3.90 -0.80
CA LYS A 23 -8.59 4.17 0.55
C LYS A 23 -7.32 4.22 1.39
N ARG A 24 -6.72 5.41 1.54
CA ARG A 24 -5.78 5.71 2.63
C ARG A 24 -6.56 5.35 3.90
N ARG A 25 -6.45 4.10 4.33
CA ARG A 25 -6.93 3.66 5.61
C ARG A 25 -6.21 4.58 6.59
N LYS A 26 -6.94 5.51 7.20
CA LYS A 26 -6.44 6.24 8.37
C LYS A 26 -5.78 5.19 9.23
N ALA A 27 -4.50 5.39 9.57
CA ALA A 27 -3.78 4.50 10.47
C ALA A 27 -4.73 4.21 11.62
N VAL A 28 -5.14 2.95 11.72
CA VAL A 28 -6.18 2.55 12.66
C VAL A 28 -5.66 2.95 14.03
N SER A 29 -6.33 3.92 14.67
CA SER A 29 -6.03 4.30 16.03
C SER A 29 -6.54 3.18 16.92
N THR A 30 -5.75 2.12 17.03
CA THR A 30 -6.11 0.94 17.81
C THR A 30 -6.07 1.35 19.29
N GLN A 31 -7.26 1.61 19.82
CA GLN A 31 -7.55 1.79 21.23
C GLN A 31 -7.22 0.48 21.96
N LYS A 32 -5.95 0.30 22.31
CA LYS A 32 -5.35 -0.50 23.40
C LYS A 32 -3.86 -0.61 23.08
N SER A 33 -3.11 0.43 23.42
CA SER A 33 -1.67 0.47 23.23
C SER A 33 -1.03 -0.68 24.01
N ALA A 34 -0.50 -1.67 23.29
CA ALA A 34 0.37 -2.65 23.92
C ALA A 34 1.53 -1.90 24.62
N LYS A 35 1.87 -2.30 25.84
CA LYS A 35 2.88 -1.59 26.66
C LYS A 35 4.27 -1.54 25.99
N HIS A 36 4.53 -2.44 25.06
CA HIS A 36 5.82 -2.61 24.40
C HIS A 36 5.83 -1.96 23.02
N ARG A 37 6.90 -1.21 22.74
CA ARG A 37 7.18 -0.64 21.41
C ARG A 37 7.99 -1.62 20.59
N VAL A 38 7.69 -1.70 19.29
CA VAL A 38 8.39 -2.61 18.37
C VAL A 38 9.12 -1.79 17.30
N ALA A 39 10.39 -2.12 17.09
CA ALA A 39 11.17 -1.61 15.96
C ALA A 39 11.26 -2.71 14.90
N VAL A 40 10.94 -2.37 13.65
CA VAL A 40 11.12 -3.26 12.49
C VAL A 40 12.24 -2.70 11.63
N ILE A 41 13.27 -3.50 11.38
CA ILE A 41 14.40 -3.12 10.53
C ILE A 41 14.17 -3.68 9.12
N GLY A 42 14.13 -2.79 8.13
CA GLY A 42 13.84 -3.09 6.74
C GLY A 42 12.38 -2.85 6.36
N SER A 43 12.18 -2.12 5.25
CA SER A 43 10.89 -1.79 4.64
C SER A 43 10.58 -2.65 3.41
N GLY A 44 11.21 -3.82 3.30
CA GLY A 44 10.84 -4.82 2.31
C GLY A 44 9.44 -5.39 2.56
N PRO A 45 8.95 -6.27 1.66
CA PRO A 45 7.63 -6.89 1.80
C PRO A 45 7.45 -7.59 3.16
N ALA A 46 8.47 -8.27 3.66
CA ALA A 46 8.44 -8.93 4.96
C ALA A 46 8.29 -7.93 6.13
N GLY A 47 9.12 -6.89 6.16
CA GLY A 47 9.11 -5.88 7.23
C GLY A 47 7.82 -5.06 7.25
N LEU A 48 7.34 -4.61 6.09
CA LEU A 48 6.06 -3.90 6.00
C LEU A 48 4.87 -4.79 6.41
N THR A 49 4.89 -6.08 6.06
CA THR A 49 3.85 -7.02 6.48
C THR A 49 3.86 -7.25 8.00
N ALA A 50 5.05 -7.44 8.58
CA ALA A 50 5.20 -7.58 10.03
C ALA A 50 4.72 -6.32 10.77
N ALA A 51 5.13 -5.14 10.30
CA ALA A 51 4.70 -3.86 10.87
C ALA A 51 3.19 -3.66 10.76
N PHE A 52 2.58 -4.04 9.63
CA PHE A 52 1.14 -3.96 9.42
C PHE A 52 0.35 -4.84 10.39
N GLU A 53 0.75 -6.11 10.53
CA GLU A 53 0.07 -7.05 11.44
C GLU A 53 0.23 -6.64 12.91
N LEU A 54 1.41 -6.17 13.30
CA LEU A 54 1.65 -5.67 14.66
C LEU A 54 0.87 -4.38 14.94
N SER A 55 0.78 -3.47 13.97
CA SER A 55 -0.03 -2.25 14.08
C SER A 55 -1.52 -2.57 14.22
N LYS A 56 -2.04 -3.53 13.45
CA LYS A 56 -3.42 -4.05 13.60
C LYS A 56 -3.69 -4.63 14.98
N LYS A 57 -2.70 -5.27 15.59
CA LYS A 57 -2.77 -5.81 16.96
C LYS A 57 -2.64 -4.73 18.05
N GLY A 58 -2.42 -3.46 17.68
CA GLY A 58 -2.34 -2.33 18.62
C GLY A 58 -0.96 -2.08 19.22
N PHE A 59 0.09 -2.66 18.63
CA PHE A 59 1.46 -2.33 19.02
C PHE A 59 1.91 -1.01 18.37
N PRO A 60 2.56 -0.10 19.11
CA PRO A 60 3.28 1.02 18.53
C PRO A 60 4.53 0.50 17.81
N VAL A 61 4.51 0.57 16.48
CA VAL A 61 5.59 0.07 15.60
C VAL A 61 6.29 1.22 14.89
N THR A 62 7.62 1.20 14.89
CA THR A 62 8.46 2.08 14.07
C THR A 62 9.26 1.24 13.08
N VAL A 63 9.20 1.59 11.79
CA VAL A 63 9.98 0.92 10.74
C VAL A 63 11.22 1.77 10.43
N PHE A 64 12.39 1.15 10.42
CA PHE A 64 13.66 1.76 10.04
C PHE A 64 14.13 1.16 8.72
N GLU A 65 14.56 2.00 7.79
CA GLU A 65 15.05 1.60 6.49
C GLU A 65 16.37 2.31 6.22
N ALA A 66 17.33 1.60 5.62
CA ALA A 66 18.63 2.16 5.25
C ALA A 66 18.56 2.94 3.94
N MET A 67 17.64 2.55 3.04
CA MET A 67 17.42 3.20 1.75
C MET A 67 16.52 4.45 1.84
N PRO A 68 16.67 5.43 0.93
CA PRO A 68 15.83 6.64 0.93
C PRO A 68 14.37 6.39 0.51
N LYS A 69 14.06 5.22 -0.04
CA LYS A 69 12.71 4.82 -0.46
C LYS A 69 12.35 3.48 0.16
N LEU A 70 11.10 3.37 0.57
CA LEU A 70 10.52 2.14 1.12
C LEU A 70 10.33 1.09 0.02
N GLY A 71 10.16 -0.17 0.41
CA GLY A 71 9.84 -1.29 -0.50
C GLY A 71 10.99 -2.27 -0.75
N GLY A 72 12.18 -2.00 -0.21
CA GLY A 72 13.34 -2.89 -0.30
C GLY A 72 13.64 -3.36 -1.73
N MET A 73 13.73 -4.68 -1.94
CA MET A 73 13.99 -5.26 -3.27
C MET A 73 12.87 -4.98 -4.28
N LEU A 74 11.63 -4.75 -3.85
CA LEU A 74 10.54 -4.39 -4.77
C LEU A 74 10.80 -3.03 -5.42
N GLN A 75 11.41 -2.11 -4.68
CA GLN A 75 11.76 -0.80 -5.18
C GLN A 75 13.06 -0.81 -6.02
N LYS A 76 14.02 -1.69 -5.68
CA LYS A 76 15.36 -1.70 -6.27
C LYS A 76 15.46 -2.56 -7.53
N CYS A 77 14.82 -3.73 -7.55
CA CYS A 77 15.08 -4.77 -8.54
C CYS A 77 13.97 -4.93 -9.58
N LEU A 78 12.74 -4.50 -9.29
CA LEU A 78 11.64 -4.62 -10.24
C LEU A 78 11.64 -3.45 -11.23
N PRO A 79 11.63 -3.75 -12.54
CA PRO A 79 11.54 -2.71 -13.55
C PRO A 79 10.14 -2.10 -13.56
N THR A 80 10.06 -0.82 -13.93
CA THR A 80 8.84 0.00 -13.88
C THR A 80 7.70 -0.52 -14.73
N TYR A 81 8.00 -1.26 -15.80
CA TYR A 81 6.97 -1.87 -16.65
C TYR A 81 6.26 -3.06 -15.97
N ARG A 82 6.90 -3.72 -14.99
CA ARG A 82 6.28 -4.79 -14.19
C ARG A 82 5.66 -4.29 -12.90
N LEU A 83 6.29 -3.31 -12.28
CA LEU A 83 5.79 -2.69 -11.06
C LEU A 83 5.96 -1.16 -11.17
N PRO A 84 4.88 -0.44 -11.48
CA PRO A 84 4.90 1.02 -11.46
C PRO A 84 5.34 1.53 -10.08
N LYS A 85 6.32 2.43 -10.02
CA LYS A 85 6.91 2.87 -8.73
C LYS A 85 5.96 3.75 -7.91
N ASP A 86 4.86 4.20 -8.51
CA ASP A 86 3.78 4.98 -7.91
C ASP A 86 2.76 4.14 -7.11
N VAL A 87 2.84 2.81 -7.22
CA VAL A 87 2.00 1.89 -6.44
C VAL A 87 2.64 1.39 -5.14
N LEU A 88 3.95 1.64 -4.96
CA LEU A 88 4.70 1.37 -3.72
C LEU A 88 4.53 2.52 -2.73
#